data_AF-A0A0S4TWF4-F1
#
_entry.id   AF-A0A0S4TWF4-F1
#
_cell.length_a   1.000
_cell.length_b   1.000
_cell.length_c   1.000
_cell.angle_alpha   90.00
_cell.angle_beta   90.00
_cell.angle_gamma   90.00
#
_symmetry.space_group_name_H-M   'P 1'
#
loop_
_entity.id
_entity.type
_entity.pdbx_description
1 polymer ?
#
loop_
_entity_poly.entity_id
_entity_poly.type
_entity_poly.pdbx_seq_one_letter_code
_entity_poly.pdbx_strand_id
1 'polypeptide(L)'
;MIDRMTTHAMQRMTSYRETATTHNTLSSKTDWATLQRTRNVKRHLWTSRPWRKSVAGHSYLRADGYITRIEAGPAAWRFEVRAIGATEICRCGDGFRSVEAARLAAFDAITDLLLKQAGRPASL
;
A
#
# COMPACT_ATOMS: atom_id res chain seq x y z
N MET A 1 52.24 42.95 -13.79
CA MET A 1 51.83 44.17 -14.51
C MET A 1 50.59 43.84 -15.34
N ILE A 2 49.37 44.32 -15.08
CA ILE A 2 48.87 45.20 -13.99
C ILE A 2 47.44 44.73 -13.60
N ASP A 3 46.98 44.79 -12.33
CA ASP A 3 47.56 44.28 -11.08
C ASP A 3 46.44 44.21 -9.98
N ARG A 4 46.79 44.08 -8.67
CA ARG A 4 45.86 43.77 -7.55
C ARG A 4 44.65 44.72 -7.38
N MET A 5 43.48 44.16 -7.05
CA MET A 5 42.56 44.77 -6.07
C MET A 5 41.89 43.74 -5.14
N THR A 6 42.08 43.97 -3.84
CA THR A 6 41.41 43.33 -2.71
C THR A 6 40.14 44.13 -2.37
N THR A 7 39.04 43.48 -1.96
CA THR A 7 38.27 43.77 -0.71
C THR A 7 36.89 43.09 -0.69
N HIS A 8 36.51 42.66 0.52
CA HIS A 8 35.25 42.05 0.98
C HIS A 8 33.96 42.76 0.48
N ALA A 9 32.76 42.16 0.44
CA ALA A 9 32.08 41.49 1.55
C ALA A 9 30.73 40.85 1.12
N MET A 10 30.02 40.22 2.08
CA MET A 10 28.62 39.72 1.99
C MET A 10 28.44 38.45 1.11
N GLN A 11 27.60 37.47 1.46
CA GLN A 11 26.63 37.31 2.56
C GLN A 11 26.44 35.82 2.90
N ARG A 12 25.98 35.52 4.13
CA ARG A 12 25.50 34.16 4.49
C ARG A 12 24.19 33.87 3.75
N MET A 13 24.11 32.75 3.02
CA MET A 13 22.82 32.21 2.56
C MET A 13 22.77 30.67 2.67
N THR A 14 22.39 30.24 3.87
CA THR A 14 21.36 29.22 4.14
C THR A 14 21.10 28.13 3.09
N SER A 15 21.44 26.89 3.47
CA SER A 15 20.72 25.64 3.16
C SER A 15 20.08 25.49 1.77
N TYR A 16 20.82 24.89 0.85
CA TYR A 16 20.22 24.21 -0.29
C TYR A 16 20.06 22.74 0.05
N ARG A 17 18.85 22.36 0.47
CA ARG A 17 18.40 20.97 0.43
C ARG A 17 18.49 20.50 -1.02
N GLU A 18 19.05 19.33 -1.23
CA GLU A 18 19.03 18.66 -2.54
C GLU A 18 17.57 18.30 -2.90
N THR A 19 16.90 19.20 -3.61
CA THR A 19 15.66 18.88 -4.30
C THR A 19 16.03 17.97 -5.47
N ALA A 20 15.84 16.67 -5.29
CA ALA A 20 15.97 15.67 -6.36
C ALA A 20 14.85 15.88 -7.41
N THR A 21 15.04 16.90 -8.25
CA THR A 21 14.17 17.19 -9.39
C THR A 21 14.46 16.17 -10.49
N THR A 22 13.97 14.95 -10.28
CA THR A 22 14.02 13.89 -11.29
C THR A 22 12.95 14.16 -12.35
N HIS A 23 13.22 15.08 -13.28
CA HIS A 23 12.56 15.08 -14.57
C HIS A 23 12.86 13.73 -15.23
N ASN A 24 11.87 12.83 -15.28
CA ASN A 24 11.96 11.66 -16.13
C ASN A 24 10.67 11.49 -16.92
N THR A 25 10.81 11.66 -18.22
CA THR A 25 9.78 11.50 -19.24
C THR A 25 9.20 10.09 -19.16
N LEU A 26 7.92 9.96 -18.79
CA LEU A 26 7.25 8.67 -18.60
C LEU A 26 7.03 7.95 -19.94
N SER A 27 8.07 7.30 -20.43
CA SER A 27 8.03 6.38 -21.56
C SER A 27 7.10 5.21 -21.27
N SER A 28 6.27 4.84 -22.26
CA SER A 28 5.04 4.05 -22.10
C SER A 28 5.22 2.55 -21.83
N LYS A 29 6.29 2.15 -21.13
CA LYS A 29 6.52 0.77 -20.66
C LYS A 29 7.02 0.80 -19.22
N THR A 30 6.11 0.76 -18.26
CA THR A 30 6.47 0.48 -16.87
C THR A 30 7.05 -0.93 -16.79
N ASP A 31 8.34 -1.04 -16.51
CA ASP A 31 9.04 -2.32 -16.37
C ASP A 31 8.34 -3.23 -15.33
N TRP A 32 8.21 -4.51 -15.66
CA TRP A 32 7.59 -5.53 -14.80
C TRP A 32 8.26 -5.62 -13.43
N ALA A 33 9.59 -5.49 -13.35
CA ALA A 33 10.29 -5.49 -12.05
C ALA A 33 9.94 -4.25 -11.22
N THR A 34 9.71 -3.09 -11.85
CA THR A 34 9.23 -1.86 -11.21
C THR A 34 7.78 -1.99 -10.71
N LEU A 35 6.88 -2.56 -11.53
CA LEU A 35 5.50 -2.88 -11.11
C LEU A 35 5.47 -3.87 -9.93
N GLN A 36 6.29 -4.93 -9.99
CA GLN A 36 6.35 -5.96 -8.97
C GLN A 36 6.95 -5.44 -7.66
N ARG A 37 7.98 -4.58 -7.70
CA ARG A 37 8.49 -3.85 -6.53
C ARG A 37 7.40 -2.98 -5.92
N THR A 38 6.71 -2.17 -6.73
CA THR A 38 5.62 -1.29 -6.26
C THR A 38 4.49 -2.10 -5.59
N ARG A 39 4.10 -3.24 -6.18
CA ARG A 39 3.11 -4.16 -5.59
C ARG A 39 3.60 -4.76 -4.28
N ASN A 40 4.85 -5.22 -4.22
CA ASN A 40 5.43 -5.81 -3.00
C ASN A 40 5.55 -4.78 -1.87
N VAL A 41 5.86 -3.51 -2.18
CA VAL A 41 5.84 -2.40 -1.21
C VAL A 41 4.41 -2.13 -0.72
N LYS A 42 3.43 -1.98 -1.62
CA LYS A 42 2.01 -1.79 -1.25
C LYS A 42 1.50 -2.92 -0.35
N ARG A 43 1.80 -4.17 -0.73
CA ARG A 43 1.49 -5.37 0.04
C ARG A 43 2.12 -5.33 1.43
N HIS A 44 3.43 -5.08 1.52
CA HIS A 44 4.13 -5.02 2.80
C HIS A 44 3.53 -3.95 3.71
N LEU A 45 3.37 -2.72 3.20
CA LEU A 45 2.75 -1.61 3.93
C LEU A 45 1.33 -1.93 4.41
N TRP A 46 0.56 -2.67 3.62
CA TRP A 46 -0.80 -3.09 3.99
C TRP A 46 -0.80 -4.20 5.04
N THR A 47 0.01 -5.25 4.87
CA THR A 47 0.09 -6.38 5.82
C THR A 47 0.66 -5.97 7.17
N SER A 48 1.57 -4.98 7.18
CA SER A 48 2.20 -4.42 8.39
C SER A 48 1.34 -3.37 9.11
N ARG A 49 0.13 -3.04 8.62
CA ARG A 49 -0.81 -2.16 9.35
C ARG A 49 -1.19 -2.78 10.70
N PRO A 50 -1.51 -1.96 11.73
CA PRO A 50 -1.92 -2.46 13.03
C PRO A 50 -3.27 -3.21 12.95
N TRP A 51 -3.20 -4.54 12.93
CA TRP A 51 -4.37 -5.42 13.01
C TRP A 51 -4.96 -5.36 14.43
N ARG A 52 -6.22 -4.95 14.54
CA ARG A 52 -6.94 -4.98 15.82
C ARG A 52 -7.34 -6.41 16.16
N LYS A 53 -7.45 -6.72 17.45
CA LYS A 53 -8.07 -7.95 17.94
C LYS A 53 -9.53 -7.68 18.31
N SER A 54 -10.39 -8.63 17.98
CA SER A 54 -11.78 -8.68 18.46
C SER A 54 -11.86 -9.47 19.78
N VAL A 55 -12.96 -9.32 20.51
CA VAL A 55 -13.22 -10.06 21.76
C VAL A 55 -13.24 -11.58 21.52
N ALA A 56 -13.66 -12.02 20.34
CA ALA A 56 -13.63 -13.43 19.89
C ALA A 56 -12.25 -13.90 19.36
N GLY A 57 -11.16 -13.15 19.59
CA GLY A 57 -9.79 -13.53 19.23
C GLY A 57 -9.38 -13.32 17.76
N HIS A 58 -10.35 -13.15 16.86
CA HIS A 58 -10.10 -12.86 15.44
C HIS A 58 -9.36 -11.54 15.27
N SER A 59 -8.45 -11.49 14.29
CA SER A 59 -7.78 -10.25 13.88
C SER A 59 -8.60 -9.54 12.80
N TYR A 60 -8.68 -8.20 12.84
CA TYR A 60 -9.33 -7.43 11.79
C TYR A 60 -8.58 -6.13 11.48
N LEU A 61 -8.71 -5.69 10.22
CA LEU A 61 -8.14 -4.48 9.68
C LEU A 61 -9.22 -3.72 8.91
N ARG A 62 -9.31 -2.40 9.14
CA ARG A 62 -10.11 -1.50 8.30
C ARG A 62 -9.17 -0.77 7.36
N ALA A 63 -9.39 -0.91 6.05
CA ALA A 63 -8.48 -0.45 5.02
C ALA A 63 -9.24 -0.30 3.69
N ASP A 64 -8.97 0.78 2.97
CA ASP A 64 -9.28 0.91 1.53
C ASP A 64 -10.79 0.72 1.19
N GLY A 65 -11.68 1.10 2.11
CA GLY A 65 -13.14 0.95 2.00
C GLY A 65 -13.71 -0.36 2.59
N TYR A 66 -12.85 -1.27 3.05
CA TYR A 66 -13.21 -2.61 3.50
C TYR A 66 -12.83 -2.88 4.97
N ILE A 67 -13.50 -3.88 5.54
CA ILE A 67 -13.11 -4.55 6.79
C ILE A 67 -12.64 -5.95 6.40
N THR A 68 -11.35 -6.23 6.59
CA THR A 68 -10.81 -7.59 6.54
C THR A 68 -10.85 -8.21 7.92
N ARG A 69 -11.29 -9.47 8.02
CA ARG A 69 -11.17 -10.34 9.19
C ARG A 69 -10.27 -11.51 8.83
N ILE A 70 -9.42 -11.92 9.78
CA ILE A 70 -8.58 -13.12 9.71
C ILE A 70 -8.81 -13.93 10.98
N GLU A 71 -9.06 -15.23 10.82
CA GLU A 71 -9.28 -16.14 11.93
C GLU A 71 -8.72 -17.54 11.66
N ALA A 72 -8.43 -18.25 12.74
CA ALA A 72 -8.18 -19.69 12.68
C ALA A 72 -9.53 -20.41 12.55
N GLY A 73 -9.67 -21.23 11.51
CA GLY A 73 -10.71 -22.25 11.41
C GLY A 73 -10.24 -23.58 12.01
N PRO A 74 -11.07 -24.65 11.93
CA PRO A 74 -10.78 -25.94 12.57
C PRO A 74 -9.49 -26.62 12.08
N ALA A 75 -9.13 -26.45 10.81
CA ALA A 75 -7.96 -27.07 10.19
C ALA A 75 -7.00 -26.09 9.51
N ALA A 76 -7.44 -24.85 9.24
CA ALA A 76 -6.68 -23.85 8.50
C ALA A 76 -7.12 -22.42 8.82
N TRP A 77 -6.28 -21.45 8.54
CA TRP A 77 -6.64 -20.03 8.59
C TRP A 77 -7.56 -19.65 7.43
N ARG A 78 -8.43 -18.67 7.68
CA ARG A 78 -9.34 -18.09 6.68
C ARG A 78 -9.41 -16.57 6.79
N PHE A 79 -9.84 -15.96 5.70
CA PHE A 79 -10.11 -14.53 5.63
C PHE A 79 -11.54 -14.24 5.16
N GLU A 80 -12.07 -13.11 5.61
CA GLU A 80 -13.32 -12.52 5.12
C GLU A 80 -13.08 -11.04 4.83
N VAL A 81 -13.65 -10.52 3.74
CA VAL A 81 -13.63 -9.12 3.35
C VAL A 81 -15.06 -8.66 3.11
N ARG A 82 -15.48 -7.61 3.82
CA ARG A 82 -16.77 -6.93 3.64
C ARG A 82 -16.53 -5.44 3.44
N ALA A 83 -17.41 -4.76 2.70
CA ALA A 83 -17.39 -3.29 2.63
C ALA A 83 -17.68 -2.68 4.03
N ILE A 84 -17.13 -1.51 4.31
CA ILE A 84 -17.46 -0.78 5.55
C ILE A 84 -18.95 -0.37 5.49
N GLY A 85 -19.71 -0.74 6.51
CA GLY A 85 -21.17 -0.53 6.57
C GLY A 85 -21.99 -1.69 5.98
N ALA A 86 -21.38 -2.62 5.24
CA ALA A 86 -22.07 -3.82 4.75
C ALA A 86 -22.05 -4.96 5.78
N THR A 87 -23.14 -5.70 5.83
CA THR A 87 -23.25 -6.99 6.55
C THR A 87 -22.68 -8.14 5.72
N GLU A 88 -22.84 -8.10 4.39
CA GLU A 88 -22.44 -9.16 3.47
C GLU A 88 -20.93 -9.27 3.25
N ILE A 89 -20.47 -10.51 3.03
CA ILE A 89 -19.08 -10.83 2.70
C ILE A 89 -18.91 -10.72 1.18
N CYS A 90 -18.05 -9.81 0.72
CA CYS A 90 -17.76 -9.59 -0.70
C CYS A 90 -16.74 -10.60 -1.26
N ARG A 91 -15.79 -11.02 -0.40
CA ARG A 91 -14.74 -12.02 -0.68
C ARG A 91 -14.41 -12.79 0.59
N CYS A 92 -14.12 -14.08 0.46
CA CYS A 92 -13.54 -14.91 1.50
C CYS A 92 -12.60 -15.95 0.89
N GLY A 93 -11.87 -16.64 1.75
CA GLY A 93 -11.07 -17.82 1.38
C GLY A 93 -10.57 -18.52 2.63
N ASP A 94 -10.32 -19.82 2.54
CA ASP A 94 -9.83 -20.69 3.61
C ASP A 94 -8.63 -21.54 3.14
N GLY A 95 -8.26 -22.58 3.90
CA GLY A 95 -7.15 -23.47 3.56
C GLY A 95 -5.75 -22.89 3.79
N PHE A 96 -5.61 -21.71 4.40
CA PHE A 96 -4.30 -21.08 4.59
C PHE A 96 -3.52 -21.68 5.77
N ARG A 97 -2.28 -22.10 5.50
CA ARG A 97 -1.37 -22.69 6.51
C ARG A 97 -0.91 -21.74 7.62
N SER A 98 -1.05 -20.42 7.45
CA SER A 98 -0.67 -19.43 8.46
C SER A 98 -1.50 -18.14 8.35
N VAL A 99 -1.43 -17.32 9.41
CA VAL A 99 -2.08 -16.00 9.47
C VAL A 99 -1.52 -15.05 8.41
N GLU A 100 -0.22 -15.11 8.11
CA GLU A 100 0.43 -14.33 7.04
C GLU A 100 -0.10 -14.74 5.66
N ALA A 101 -0.23 -16.04 5.40
CA ALA A 101 -0.78 -16.54 4.14
C ALA A 101 -2.23 -16.05 3.93
N ALA A 102 -3.06 -16.09 4.97
CA ALA A 102 -4.42 -15.54 4.92
C ALA A 102 -4.44 -14.02 4.70
N ARG A 103 -3.53 -13.25 5.33
CA ARG A 103 -3.40 -11.80 5.11
C ARG A 103 -2.96 -11.45 3.70
N LEU A 104 -2.04 -12.23 3.12
CA LEU A 104 -1.58 -12.06 1.74
C LEU A 104 -2.71 -12.30 0.74
N ALA A 105 -3.46 -13.39 0.92
CA ALA A 105 -4.62 -13.70 0.09
C ALA A 105 -5.73 -12.64 0.22
N ALA A 106 -5.97 -12.10 1.42
CA ALA A 106 -6.91 -11.01 1.64
C ALA A 106 -6.48 -9.69 0.94
N PHE A 107 -5.19 -9.37 0.96
CA PHE A 107 -4.65 -8.21 0.22
C PHE A 107 -4.84 -8.36 -1.30
N ASP A 108 -4.54 -9.54 -1.84
CA ASP A 108 -4.72 -9.81 -3.27
C ASP A 108 -6.22 -9.75 -3.64
N ALA A 109 -7.11 -10.31 -2.81
CA ALA A 109 -8.57 -10.23 -2.99
C ALA A 109 -9.14 -8.79 -2.92
N ILE A 110 -8.61 -7.93 -2.04
CA ILE A 110 -8.97 -6.49 -2.00
C ILE A 110 -8.44 -5.77 -3.24
N THR A 111 -7.22 -6.08 -3.68
CA THR A 111 -6.64 -5.50 -4.89
C THR A 111 -7.52 -5.81 -6.11
N ASP A 112 -7.99 -7.05 -6.24
CA ASP A 112 -8.92 -7.46 -7.31
C ASP A 112 -10.28 -6.75 -7.23
N LEU A 113 -10.82 -6.54 -6.02
CA LEU A 113 -12.06 -5.77 -5.83
C LEU A 113 -11.88 -4.31 -6.26
N LEU A 114 -10.78 -3.66 -5.86
CA LEU A 114 -10.48 -2.27 -6.22
C LEU A 114 -10.24 -2.12 -7.73
N LEU A 115 -9.55 -3.07 -8.36
CA LEU A 115 -9.38 -3.10 -9.83
C LEU A 115 -10.73 -3.28 -10.54
N LYS A 116 -11.60 -4.18 -10.05
CA LYS A 116 -12.96 -4.37 -10.60
C LYS A 116 -13.88 -3.16 -10.37
N GLN A 117 -13.61 -2.33 -9.36
CA GLN A 117 -14.31 -1.06 -9.15
C GLN A 117 -13.77 0.03 -10.10
N ALA A 118 -12.46 0.18 -10.23
CA ALA A 118 -11.83 1.14 -11.14
C ALA A 118 -12.17 0.88 -12.62
N GLY A 119 -12.35 -0.38 -13.01
CA GLY A 119 -12.81 -0.77 -14.35
C GLY A 119 -14.32 -0.69 -14.56
N ARG A 120 -15.12 -0.34 -13.53
CA ARG A 120 -16.56 -0.15 -13.67
C ARG A 120 -16.83 1.34 -13.86
N PRO A 121 -17.34 1.81 -15.02
CA PRO A 121 -17.75 3.20 -15.14
C PRO A 121 -18.84 3.48 -14.10
N ALA A 122 -18.76 4.64 -13.45
CA ALA A 122 -19.79 5.06 -12.50
C ALA A 122 -21.13 5.15 -13.25
N SER A 123 -22.03 4.22 -12.94
CA SER A 123 -23.43 4.33 -13.36
C SER A 123 -24.05 5.44 -12.53
N LEU A 124 -24.48 6.50 -13.23
CA LEU A 124 -25.14 7.69 -12.70
C LEU A 124 -26.48 7.34 -12.03
#